data_AF-W3AN65-F1
#
_entry.id   AF-W3AN65-F1
#
_cell.length_a   1.000
_cell.length_b   1.000
_cell.length_c   1.000
_cell.angle_alpha   90.00
_cell.angle_beta   90.00
_cell.angle_gamma   90.00
#
_symmetry.space_group_name_H-M   'P 1'
#
loop_
_entity.id
_entity.type
_entity.pdbx_description
1 polymer ?
#
loop_
_entity_poly.entity_id
_entity_poly.type
_entity_poly.pdbx_seq_one_letter_code
_entity_poly.pdbx_strand_id
1 'polypeptide(L)'
;MAVRITAMREIERLTEQGVLEACTDDAKLLLFNHTLGDSYSTNADLEFYAMSALSKMLGSTYREQCLDRFIEMMDYEPYLIKVGMLYRIKEDDKNDAKIKFIFEKGKNDSHYWVRHVSSIGLEK
;
A
#
# COMPACT_ATOMS: atom_id res chain seq x y z
N MET A 1 4.99 0.02 -20.24
CA MET A 1 5.37 0.26 -18.82
C MET A 1 5.00 1.67 -18.38
N ALA A 2 5.49 2.72 -19.05
CA ALA A 2 5.24 4.12 -18.68
C ALA A 2 3.74 4.48 -18.50
N VAL A 3 2.86 3.98 -19.37
CA VAL A 3 1.40 4.23 -19.28
C VAL A 3 0.81 3.69 -17.97
N ARG A 4 1.17 2.47 -17.56
CA ARG A 4 0.66 1.85 -16.32
C ARG A 4 1.17 2.58 -15.08
N ILE A 5 2.46 2.93 -15.05
CA ILE A 5 3.03 3.75 -13.98
C ILE A 5 2.32 5.12 -13.90
N THR A 6 2.06 5.75 -15.04
CA THR A 6 1.32 7.02 -15.10
C THR A 6 -0.10 6.85 -14.59
N ALA A 7 -0.77 5.75 -14.92
CA ALA A 7 -2.10 5.42 -14.41
C ALA A 7 -2.09 5.25 -12.89
N MET A 8 -1.14 4.51 -12.31
CA MET A 8 -1.04 4.32 -10.85
C MET A 8 -0.85 5.65 -10.11
N ARG A 9 0.01 6.53 -10.63
CA ARG A 9 0.21 7.88 -10.07
C ARG A 9 -1.05 8.73 -10.14
N GLU A 10 -1.78 8.63 -11.23
CA GLU A 10 -3.02 9.39 -11.40
C GLU A 10 -4.12 8.85 -10.47
N ILE A 11 -4.24 7.54 -10.31
CA ILE A 11 -5.14 6.92 -9.34
C ILE A 11 -4.80 7.40 -7.92
N GLU A 12 -3.53 7.35 -7.52
CA GLU A 12 -3.06 7.85 -6.22
C GLU A 12 -3.52 9.30 -5.99
N ARG A 13 -3.30 10.17 -7.00
CA ARG A 13 -3.67 11.59 -6.96
C ARG A 13 -5.18 11.80 -6.85
N LEU A 14 -5.97 11.05 -7.60
CA LEU A 14 -7.43 11.12 -7.58
C LEU A 14 -8.01 10.65 -6.24
N THR A 15 -7.43 9.60 -5.66
CA THR A 15 -7.81 9.12 -4.32
C THR A 15 -7.48 10.15 -3.24
N GLU A 16 -6.29 10.75 -3.29
CA GLU A 16 -5.88 11.80 -2.34
C GLU A 16 -6.76 13.06 -2.40
N GLN A 17 -7.29 13.38 -3.58
CA GLN A 17 -8.24 14.49 -3.77
C GLN A 17 -9.68 14.13 -3.37
N GLY A 18 -9.95 12.90 -2.93
CA GLY A 18 -11.30 12.41 -2.63
C GLY A 18 -12.18 12.23 -3.87
N VAL A 19 -11.62 12.35 -5.08
CA VAL A 19 -12.36 12.23 -6.35
C VAL A 19 -12.84 10.81 -6.58
N LEU A 20 -12.09 9.82 -6.06
CA LEU A 20 -12.50 8.41 -6.12
C LEU A 20 -13.89 8.21 -5.51
N GLU A 21 -14.25 8.95 -4.46
CA GLU A 21 -15.55 8.82 -3.81
C GLU A 21 -16.72 9.34 -4.64
N ALA A 22 -16.46 10.25 -5.59
CA ALA A 22 -17.45 10.76 -6.52
C ALA A 22 -17.71 9.82 -7.71
N CYS A 23 -16.90 8.75 -7.87
CA CYS A 23 -17.11 7.74 -8.90
C CYS A 23 -18.28 6.81 -8.56
N THR A 24 -18.83 6.15 -9.60
CA THR A 24 -19.76 5.03 -9.40
C THR A 24 -19.05 3.85 -8.75
N ASP A 25 -19.80 2.99 -8.06
CA ASP A 25 -19.23 1.80 -7.40
C ASP A 25 -18.50 0.87 -8.39
N ASP A 26 -19.02 0.72 -9.60
CA ASP A 26 -18.37 -0.04 -10.67
C ASP A 26 -17.01 0.55 -11.07
N ALA A 27 -16.93 1.89 -11.15
CA ALA A 27 -15.67 2.57 -11.47
C ALA A 27 -14.67 2.46 -10.30
N LYS A 28 -15.12 2.58 -9.05
CA LYS A 28 -14.28 2.36 -7.86
C LYS A 28 -13.72 0.93 -7.86
N LEU A 29 -14.56 -0.06 -8.15
CA LEU A 29 -14.17 -1.47 -8.20
C LEU A 29 -13.17 -1.74 -9.31
N LEU A 30 -13.39 -1.17 -10.51
CA LEU A 30 -12.47 -1.29 -11.63
C LEU A 30 -11.09 -0.71 -11.29
N LEU A 31 -11.05 0.50 -10.74
CA LEU A 31 -9.81 1.18 -10.37
C LEU A 31 -9.07 0.44 -9.26
N PHE A 32 -9.81 -0.05 -8.25
CA PHE A 32 -9.25 -0.87 -7.19
C PHE A 32 -8.64 -2.16 -7.74
N ASN A 33 -9.41 -2.96 -8.51
CA ASN A 33 -8.94 -4.23 -9.06
C ASN A 33 -7.74 -4.04 -10.01
N HIS A 34 -7.73 -2.95 -10.78
CA HIS A 34 -6.59 -2.62 -11.63
C HIS A 34 -5.34 -2.30 -10.81
N THR A 35 -5.48 -1.49 -9.75
CA THR A 35 -4.39 -1.13 -8.85
C THR A 35 -3.86 -2.36 -8.10
N LEU A 36 -4.76 -3.19 -7.58
CA LEU A 36 -4.42 -4.43 -6.91
C LEU A 36 -3.67 -5.38 -7.87
N GLY A 37 -4.14 -5.54 -9.10
CA GLY A 37 -3.47 -6.38 -10.10
C GLY A 37 -2.05 -5.89 -10.43
N ASP A 38 -1.85 -4.58 -10.55
CA ASP A 38 -0.53 -3.98 -10.80
C ASP A 38 0.39 -4.09 -9.58
N SER A 39 -0.15 -4.24 -8.37
CA SER A 39 0.61 -4.50 -7.14
C SER A 39 1.22 -5.92 -7.06
N TYR A 40 0.91 -6.80 -8.01
CA TYR A 40 1.55 -8.12 -8.17
C TYR A 40 2.51 -8.16 -9.37
N SER A 41 2.88 -6.98 -9.91
CA SER A 41 3.74 -6.93 -11.10
C SER A 41 5.17 -7.38 -10.77
N THR A 42 5.76 -8.16 -11.67
CA THR A 42 7.21 -8.45 -11.62
C THR A 42 8.09 -7.22 -11.91
N ASN A 43 7.49 -6.09 -12.31
CA ASN A 43 8.20 -4.83 -12.49
C ASN A 43 8.14 -4.02 -11.19
N ALA A 44 9.29 -3.91 -10.52
CA ALA A 44 9.40 -3.26 -9.21
C ALA A 44 8.91 -1.80 -9.18
N ASP A 45 9.12 -1.03 -10.26
CA ASP A 45 8.62 0.35 -10.33
C ASP A 45 7.09 0.38 -10.34
N LEU A 46 6.48 -0.42 -11.21
CA LEU A 46 5.03 -0.48 -11.30
C LEU A 46 4.41 -0.95 -9.99
N GLU A 47 4.97 -2.00 -9.40
CA GLU A 47 4.54 -2.52 -8.11
C GLU A 47 4.66 -1.46 -7.01
N PHE A 48 5.74 -0.69 -6.97
CA PHE A 48 5.91 0.40 -6.03
C PHE A 48 4.83 1.49 -6.18
N TYR A 49 4.51 1.91 -7.42
CA TYR A 49 3.45 2.91 -7.63
C TYR A 49 2.06 2.35 -7.33
N ALA A 50 1.81 1.07 -7.63
CA ALA A 50 0.57 0.40 -7.27
C ALA A 50 0.40 0.31 -5.74
N MET A 51 1.45 -0.06 -5.01
CA MET A 51 1.48 0.00 -3.54
C MET A 51 1.19 1.41 -3.03
N SER A 52 1.80 2.45 -3.63
CA SER A 52 1.55 3.85 -3.27
C SER A 52 0.07 4.21 -3.44
N ALA A 53 -0.54 3.84 -4.56
CA ALA A 53 -1.96 4.07 -4.83
C ALA A 53 -2.86 3.29 -3.84
N LEU A 54 -2.59 2.01 -3.58
CA LEU A 54 -3.32 1.22 -2.58
C LEU A 54 -3.29 1.88 -1.20
N SER A 55 -2.16 2.50 -0.81
CA SER A 55 -2.05 3.16 0.50
C SER A 55 -3.03 4.33 0.65
N LYS A 56 -3.34 5.04 -0.45
CA LYS A 56 -4.36 6.10 -0.45
C LYS A 56 -5.77 5.53 -0.38
N MET A 57 -5.98 4.28 -0.78
CA MET A 57 -7.28 3.60 -0.73
C MET A 57 -7.62 2.99 0.64
N LEU A 58 -6.73 3.09 1.64
CA LEU A 58 -6.99 2.59 3.00
C LEU A 58 -8.18 3.24 3.71
N GLY A 59 -8.61 4.43 3.27
CA GLY A 59 -9.82 5.11 3.74
C GLY A 59 -11.11 4.69 3.03
N SER A 60 -11.05 3.77 2.06
CA SER A 60 -12.19 3.35 1.25
C SER A 60 -12.82 2.04 1.76
N THR A 61 -13.87 1.57 1.08
CA THR A 61 -14.49 0.25 1.31
C THR A 61 -13.54 -0.93 1.04
N TYR A 62 -12.40 -0.71 0.38
CA TYR A 62 -11.41 -1.74 0.05
C TYR A 62 -10.25 -1.86 1.06
N ARG A 63 -10.37 -1.22 2.24
CA ARG A 63 -9.33 -1.22 3.27
C ARG A 63 -8.79 -2.61 3.59
N GLU A 64 -9.68 -3.57 3.83
CA GLU A 64 -9.29 -4.93 4.24
C GLU A 64 -8.40 -5.60 3.21
N GLN A 65 -8.75 -5.49 1.92
CA GLN A 65 -8.00 -6.05 0.81
C GLN A 65 -6.66 -5.33 0.60
N CYS A 66 -6.60 -4.02 0.83
CA CYS A 66 -5.33 -3.29 0.80
C CYS A 66 -4.38 -3.79 1.90
N LEU A 67 -4.89 -3.97 3.13
CA LEU A 67 -4.12 -4.48 4.25
C LEU A 67 -3.67 -5.94 4.02
N ASP A 68 -4.53 -6.78 3.43
CA ASP A 68 -4.14 -8.14 3.06
C ASP A 68 -2.97 -8.15 2.06
N ARG A 69 -3.03 -7.30 1.02
CA ARG A 69 -1.91 -7.16 0.09
C ARG A 69 -0.64 -6.67 0.79
N PHE A 70 -0.73 -5.71 1.70
CA PHE A 70 0.42 -5.20 2.45
C PHE A 70 1.06 -6.26 3.36
N ILE A 71 0.26 -7.14 3.95
CA ILE A 71 0.75 -8.29 4.71
C ILE A 71 1.55 -9.25 3.82
N GLU A 72 1.08 -9.51 2.60
CA GLU A 72 1.81 -10.32 1.62
C GLU A 72 3.10 -9.64 1.18
N MET A 73 3.08 -8.32 0.96
CA MET A 73 4.26 -7.58 0.53
C MET A 73 5.39 -7.65 1.55
N MET A 74 5.07 -7.76 2.85
CA MET A 74 6.06 -7.97 3.89
C MET A 74 6.80 -9.31 3.77
N ASP A 75 6.20 -10.33 3.17
CA ASP A 75 6.83 -11.64 3.03
C ASP A 75 7.69 -11.72 1.77
N TYR A 76 7.22 -11.14 0.67
CA TYR A 76 7.76 -11.43 -0.66
C TYR A 76 8.52 -10.28 -1.32
N GLU A 77 8.21 -9.02 -0.99
CA GLU A 77 8.75 -7.91 -1.78
C GLU A 77 10.15 -7.42 -1.37
N PRO A 78 10.88 -6.77 -2.29
CA PRO A 78 12.13 -6.11 -1.96
C PRO A 78 11.98 -5.04 -0.88
N TYR A 79 13.07 -4.80 -0.14
CA TYR A 79 13.07 -3.88 1.00
C TYR A 79 12.57 -2.46 0.66
N LEU A 80 12.80 -1.97 -0.57
CA LEU A 80 12.38 -0.62 -0.98
C LEU A 80 10.86 -0.46 -0.96
N ILE A 81 10.13 -1.49 -1.41
CA ILE A 81 8.66 -1.49 -1.43
C ILE A 81 8.14 -1.58 -0.01
N LYS A 82 8.68 -2.50 0.80
CA LYS A 82 8.36 -2.64 2.23
C LYS A 82 8.54 -1.33 2.99
N VAL A 83 9.70 -0.69 2.86
CA VAL A 83 10.00 0.59 3.50
C VAL A 83 9.03 1.67 3.00
N GLY A 84 8.80 1.76 1.68
CA GLY A 84 7.88 2.73 1.09
C GLY A 84 6.45 2.58 1.60
N MET A 85 5.99 1.34 1.78
CA MET A 85 4.69 1.00 2.34
C MET A 85 4.61 1.38 3.82
N LEU A 86 5.57 0.93 4.64
CA LEU A 86 5.61 1.23 6.07
C LEU A 86 5.59 2.75 6.34
N TYR A 87 6.34 3.54 5.57
CA TYR A 87 6.33 5.00 5.69
C TYR A 87 4.97 5.65 5.40
N ARG A 88 4.15 5.03 4.55
CA ARG A 88 2.82 5.54 4.20
C ARG A 88 1.77 5.18 5.24
N ILE A 89 1.90 4.01 5.86
CA ILE A 89 0.91 3.50 6.82
C ILE A 89 1.28 3.77 8.29
N LYS A 90 2.44 4.40 8.57
CA LYS A 90 2.90 4.65 9.96
C LYS A 90 1.99 5.54 10.80
N GLU A 91 1.19 6.39 10.17
CA GLU A 91 0.23 7.27 10.84
C GLU A 91 -1.20 6.69 10.84
N ASP A 92 -1.40 5.46 10.33
CA ASP A 92 -2.71 4.79 10.35
C ASP A 92 -3.07 4.35 11.78
N ASP A 93 -4.28 3.82 11.98
CA ASP A 93 -4.78 3.36 13.27
C ASP A 93 -3.91 2.23 13.83
N LYS A 94 -3.04 2.61 14.78
CA LYS A 94 -2.17 1.70 15.51
C LYS A 94 -2.94 0.69 16.36
N ASN A 95 -4.27 0.78 16.49
CA ASN A 95 -5.10 -0.23 17.16
C ASN A 95 -5.56 -1.36 16.23
N ASP A 96 -5.60 -1.10 14.92
CA ASP A 96 -5.97 -2.07 13.89
C ASP A 96 -5.02 -3.28 13.94
N ALA A 97 -5.61 -4.48 14.00
CA ALA A 97 -4.86 -5.72 14.17
C ALA A 97 -3.95 -6.01 12.96
N LYS A 98 -4.39 -5.69 11.74
CA LYS A 98 -3.60 -5.90 10.52
C LYS A 98 -2.47 -4.89 10.42
N ILE A 99 -2.70 -3.61 10.77
CA ILE A 99 -1.64 -2.60 10.86
C ILE A 99 -0.56 -3.05 11.85
N LYS A 100 -0.95 -3.41 13.09
CA LYS A 100 -0.01 -3.96 14.08
C LYS A 100 0.78 -5.13 13.53
N PHE A 101 0.09 -6.07 12.89
CA PHE A 101 0.71 -7.27 12.34
C PHE A 101 1.74 -6.96 11.24
N ILE A 102 1.45 -6.02 10.34
CA ILE A 102 2.40 -5.56 9.30
C ILE A 102 3.68 -5.00 9.96
N PHE A 103 3.53 -4.16 10.97
CA PHE A 103 4.68 -3.58 11.68
C PHE A 103 5.47 -4.63 12.48
N GLU A 104 4.79 -5.57 13.13
CA GLU A 104 5.46 -6.68 13.85
C GLU A 104 6.20 -7.64 12.90
N LYS A 105 5.67 -7.91 11.70
CA LYS A 105 6.43 -8.62 10.66
C LYS A 105 7.71 -7.86 10.30
N GLY A 106 7.60 -6.55 10.08
CA GLY A 106 8.75 -5.74 9.66
C GLY A 106 9.85 -5.61 10.72
N LYS A 107 9.51 -5.63 12.01
CA LYS A 107 10.50 -5.72 13.11
C LYS A 107 11.38 -6.96 13.03
N ASN A 108 10.84 -8.06 12.50
CA ASN A 108 11.53 -9.34 12.34
C ASN A 108 12.15 -9.52 10.94
N ASP A 109 12.09 -8.50 10.07
CA ASP A 109 12.63 -8.59 8.71
C ASP A 109 14.17 -8.68 8.72
N SER A 110 14.73 -9.41 7.75
CA SER A 110 16.19 -9.55 7.57
C SER A 110 16.90 -8.22 7.25
N HIS A 111 16.20 -7.24 6.67
CA HIS A 111 16.78 -5.99 6.22
C HIS A 111 16.71 -4.89 7.29
N TYR A 112 17.84 -4.24 7.58
CA TYR A 112 17.96 -3.23 8.64
C TYR A 112 16.93 -2.10 8.50
N TRP A 113 16.77 -1.53 7.30
CA TRP A 113 15.86 -0.40 7.09
C TRP A 113 14.39 -0.75 7.31
N VAL A 114 13.99 -2.00 7.01
CA VAL A 114 12.62 -2.46 7.26
C VAL A 114 12.40 -2.52 8.77
N ARG A 115 13.31 -3.17 9.51
CA ARG A 115 13.23 -3.22 10.98
C ARG A 115 13.20 -1.83 11.62
N HIS A 116 14.06 -0.92 11.15
CA HIS A 116 14.17 0.42 11.71
C HIS A 116 12.87 1.21 11.55
N VAL A 117 12.31 1.25 10.35
CA VAL A 117 11.04 1.95 10.09
C VAL A 117 9.89 1.29 10.85
N SER A 118 9.89 -0.04 10.94
CA SER A 118 8.86 -0.78 11.67
C SER A 118 8.86 -0.51 13.17
N SER A 119 10.04 -0.36 13.78
CA SER A 119 10.16 0.01 15.20
C SER A 119 9.60 1.41 15.46
N ILE A 120 9.94 2.38 14.62
CA ILE A 120 9.46 3.77 14.74
C ILE A 120 7.94 3.84 14.55
N GLY A 121 7.37 3.09 13.61
CA GLY A 121 5.93 3.14 13.31
C GLY A 121 5.02 2.71 14.46
N LEU A 122 5.53 1.92 15.42
CA LEU A 122 4.77 1.50 16.61
C LEU A 122 5.08 2.33 17.87
N GLU A 123 6.09 3.20 17.82
CA GLU A 123 6.35 4.16 18.89
C GLU A 123 5.28 5.28 18.84
N LYS A 124 4.83 5.74 20.02
CA LYS A 124 3.69 6.65 20.16
C LYS A 124 4.01 8.07 19.69
#